data_AF-W7JU92-F1
#
_entry.id   AF-W7JU92-F1
#
_cell.length_a   1.000
_cell.length_b   1.000
_cell.length_c   1.000
_cell.angle_alpha   90.00
_cell.angle_beta   90.00
_cell.angle_gamma   90.00
#
_symmetry.space_group_name_H-M   'P 1'
#
loop_
_entity.id
_entity.type
_entity.pdbx_description
1 polymer ?
#
loop_
_entity_poly.entity_id
_entity_poly.type
_entity_poly.pdbx_seq_one_letter_code
_entity_poly.pdbx_strand_id
1 'polypeptide(L)'
;MFRSLPSIVEEVTKYNEFCSSLERKFSFLSHIDDEYKIKIESCRENTTDKIIENYFFFHLNDINTIVGIYRNKPNIMFLRFNEITHCLEEFYQKITNPFDEHVKHTELFKTFMKTYKKPPKSNYVDYLKAFLDSFNPNIEREKILFFFDELYYYYSVNHTYIACFYLF
;
A
#
# COMPACT_ATOMS: atom_id res chain seq x y z
N MET A 1 -10.81 29.94 0.45
CA MET A 1 -11.28 28.74 1.17
C MET A 1 -10.32 27.60 0.83
N PHE A 2 -9.19 27.51 1.55
CA PHE A 2 -8.26 26.40 1.35
C PHE A 2 -8.79 25.23 2.18
N ARG A 3 -9.44 24.26 1.52
CA ARG A 3 -9.40 22.89 2.07
C ARG A 3 -7.93 22.51 2.00
N SER A 4 -7.28 22.52 3.15
CA SER A 4 -5.86 22.20 3.30
C SER A 4 -5.62 20.82 2.70
N LEU A 5 -4.58 20.68 1.86
CA LEU A 5 -4.12 19.39 1.35
C LEU A 5 -4.00 18.35 2.49
N PRO A 6 -3.50 18.69 3.69
CA PRO A 6 -3.60 17.82 4.86
C PRO A 6 -4.96 17.18 5.11
N SER A 7 -6.03 17.96 5.19
CA SER A 7 -7.37 17.43 5.46
C SER A 7 -7.92 16.59 4.30
N ILE A 8 -7.51 16.88 3.06
CA ILE A 8 -7.85 16.04 1.91
C ILE A 8 -7.12 14.70 2.02
N VAL A 9 -5.83 14.72 2.30
CA VAL A 9 -5.02 13.51 2.46
C VAL A 9 -5.53 12.65 3.62
N GLU A 10 -5.83 13.26 4.77
CA GLU A 10 -6.44 12.57 5.93
C GLU A 10 -7.78 11.92 5.58
N GLU A 11 -8.66 12.61 4.86
CA GLU A 11 -9.96 12.06 4.49
C GLU A 11 -9.82 10.92 3.48
N VAL A 12 -8.93 11.10 2.51
CA VAL A 12 -8.70 10.14 1.44
C VAL A 12 -8.04 8.87 1.97
N THR A 13 -7.13 8.95 2.95
CA THR A 13 -6.52 7.77 3.58
C THR A 13 -7.46 7.02 4.53
N LYS A 14 -8.61 7.60 4.94
CA LYS A 14 -9.67 6.81 5.59
C LYS A 14 -10.21 5.74 4.65
N TYR A 15 -10.30 6.04 3.36
CA TYR A 15 -10.63 5.06 2.33
C TYR A 15 -9.36 4.29 1.92
N ASN A 16 -8.96 3.33 2.76
CA ASN A 16 -7.81 2.45 2.54
C ASN A 16 -8.34 1.02 2.24
N GLU A 17 -8.57 0.74 0.96
CA GLU A 17 -9.06 -0.57 0.50
C GLU A 17 -8.00 -1.67 0.70
N PHE A 18 -6.72 -1.33 0.66
CA PHE A 18 -5.64 -2.27 0.96
C PHE A 18 -5.84 -2.92 2.34
N CYS A 19 -5.97 -2.12 3.41
CA CYS A 19 -6.14 -2.66 4.77
C CYS A 19 -7.51 -3.32 4.94
N SER A 20 -8.58 -2.74 4.39
CA SER A 20 -9.92 -3.31 4.51
C SER A 20 -10.09 -4.65 3.76
N SER A 21 -9.39 -4.84 2.63
CA SER A 21 -9.36 -6.10 1.91
C SER A 21 -8.47 -7.13 2.63
N LEU A 22 -7.34 -6.71 3.20
CA LEU A 22 -6.44 -7.55 3.99
C LEU A 22 -7.13 -8.11 5.24
N GLU A 23 -7.78 -7.25 6.02
CA GLU A 23 -8.57 -7.63 7.20
C GLU A 23 -9.63 -8.67 6.85
N ARG A 24 -10.38 -8.43 5.76
CA ARG A 24 -11.44 -9.33 5.31
C ARG A 24 -10.89 -10.70 4.94
N LYS A 25 -9.81 -10.76 4.16
CA LYS A 25 -9.25 -12.02 3.63
C LYS A 25 -8.45 -12.80 4.68
N PHE A 26 -7.76 -12.14 5.60
CA PHE A 26 -6.93 -12.79 6.61
C PHE A 26 -7.58 -12.89 8.00
N SER A 27 -8.82 -12.44 8.17
CA SER A 27 -9.59 -12.56 9.42
C SER A 27 -9.53 -13.95 10.08
N PHE A 28 -9.43 -15.03 9.29
CA PHE A 28 -9.31 -16.39 9.83
C PHE A 28 -8.02 -16.62 10.64
N LEU A 29 -6.93 -15.90 10.33
CA LEU A 29 -5.67 -15.97 11.09
C LEU A 29 -5.78 -15.31 12.46
N SER A 30 -6.68 -14.34 12.62
CA SER A 30 -6.90 -13.66 13.92
C SER A 30 -7.43 -14.60 15.01
N HIS A 31 -7.99 -15.76 14.63
CA HIS A 31 -8.43 -16.80 15.57
C HIS A 31 -7.31 -17.80 15.92
N ILE A 32 -6.17 -17.74 15.24
CA ILE A 32 -5.07 -18.71 15.38
C ILE A 32 -3.97 -18.15 16.31
N ASP A 33 -3.63 -16.86 16.17
CA ASP A 33 -2.57 -16.22 16.95
C ASP A 33 -2.88 -14.74 17.19
N ASP A 34 -2.71 -14.28 18.43
CA ASP A 34 -2.95 -12.89 18.81
C ASP A 34 -2.02 -11.91 18.07
N GLU A 35 -0.80 -12.32 17.70
CA GLU A 35 0.11 -11.45 16.97
C GLU A 35 -0.30 -11.30 15.50
N TYR A 36 -0.90 -12.33 14.89
CA TYR A 36 -1.52 -12.18 13.56
C TYR A 36 -2.68 -11.19 13.62
N LYS A 37 -3.52 -11.31 14.65
CA LYS A 37 -4.62 -10.37 14.89
C LYS A 37 -4.09 -8.94 15.02
N ILE A 38 -3.07 -8.72 15.84
CA ILE A 38 -2.45 -7.40 16.01
C ILE A 38 -1.91 -6.89 14.67
N LYS A 39 -1.19 -7.70 13.90
CA LYS A 39 -0.67 -7.28 12.58
C LYS A 39 -1.79 -6.86 11.65
N ILE A 40 -2.87 -7.65 11.56
CA ILE A 40 -4.00 -7.38 10.67
C ILE A 40 -4.74 -6.10 11.08
N GLU A 41 -5.10 -5.97 12.36
CA GLU A 41 -5.87 -4.83 12.88
C GLU A 41 -5.06 -3.53 12.89
N SER A 42 -3.74 -3.59 13.06
CA SER A 42 -2.84 -2.43 13.01
C SER A 42 -2.39 -2.03 11.60
N CYS A 43 -2.94 -2.63 10.54
CA CYS A 43 -2.54 -2.33 9.16
C CYS A 43 -2.58 -0.83 8.85
N ARG A 44 -3.67 -0.14 9.23
CA ARG A 44 -3.85 1.29 8.97
C ARG A 44 -2.83 2.13 9.72
N GLU A 45 -2.64 1.86 11.01
CA GLU A 45 -1.66 2.56 11.86
C GLU A 45 -0.23 2.39 11.34
N ASN A 46 0.12 1.19 10.87
CA ASN A 46 1.47 0.86 10.42
C ASN A 46 1.82 1.41 9.01
N THR A 47 0.82 1.75 8.20
CA THR A 47 1.04 2.06 6.77
C THR A 47 0.67 3.49 6.39
N THR A 48 -0.29 4.12 7.08
CA THR A 48 -0.84 5.43 6.68
C THR A 48 0.23 6.52 6.73
N ASP A 49 0.92 6.67 7.85
CA ASP A 49 1.96 7.72 8.00
C ASP A 49 3.07 7.55 6.97
N LYS A 50 3.47 6.30 6.71
CA LYS A 50 4.54 5.98 5.74
C LYS A 50 4.12 6.27 4.30
N ILE A 51 2.87 6.02 3.94
CA ILE A 51 2.34 6.39 2.63
C ILE A 51 2.29 7.91 2.49
N ILE A 52 1.77 8.59 3.51
CA ILE A 52 1.69 10.05 3.51
C ILE A 52 3.10 10.65 3.35
N GLU A 53 4.08 10.15 4.11
CA GLU A 53 5.48 10.56 4.01
C GLU A 53 6.06 10.28 2.62
N ASN A 54 5.82 9.10 2.05
CA ASN A 54 6.39 8.72 0.75
C ASN A 54 5.79 9.51 -0.42
N TYR A 55 4.52 9.91 -0.37
CA TYR A 55 3.86 10.64 -1.45
C TYR A 55 3.87 12.15 -1.25
N PHE A 56 3.97 12.67 -0.03
CA PHE A 56 3.93 14.12 0.18
C PHE A 56 5.16 14.66 0.90
N PHE A 57 6.07 13.81 1.39
CA PHE A 57 7.28 14.18 2.16
C PHE A 57 6.96 15.17 3.29
N PHE A 58 7.96 15.84 3.88
CA PHE A 58 7.73 16.91 4.87
C PHE A 58 6.87 18.09 4.34
N HIS A 59 6.47 18.07 3.06
CA HIS A 59 5.80 19.17 2.38
C HIS A 59 4.32 19.33 2.68
N LEU A 60 3.68 18.40 3.37
CA LEU A 60 2.30 18.60 3.83
C LEU A 60 2.16 19.85 4.71
N ASN A 61 3.18 20.14 5.52
CA ASN A 61 3.24 21.33 6.36
C ASN A 61 3.70 22.58 5.58
N ASP A 62 4.46 22.41 4.50
CA ASP A 62 4.99 23.49 3.66
C ASP A 62 4.18 23.76 2.39
N ILE A 63 2.99 23.16 2.26
CA ILE A 63 2.20 23.25 1.03
C ILE A 63 1.88 24.69 0.64
N ASN A 64 1.69 25.58 1.62
CA ASN A 64 1.47 27.01 1.38
C ASN A 64 2.70 27.67 0.76
N THR A 65 3.90 27.29 1.19
CA THR A 65 5.18 27.75 0.62
C THR A 65 5.31 27.27 -0.82
N ILE A 66 5.00 26.00 -1.08
CA ILE A 66 5.06 25.41 -2.43
C ILE A 66 4.06 26.09 -3.37
N VAL A 67 2.81 26.25 -2.94
CA VAL A 67 1.79 26.96 -3.71
C VAL A 67 2.20 28.41 -3.95
N GLY A 68 2.85 29.06 -2.97
CA GLY A 68 3.45 30.38 -3.13
C GLY A 68 4.52 30.42 -4.23
N ILE A 69 5.40 29.42 -4.27
CA ILE A 69 6.43 29.28 -5.31
C ILE A 69 5.80 29.10 -6.69
N TYR A 70 4.81 28.21 -6.83
CA TYR A 70 4.11 28.02 -8.11
C TYR A 70 3.35 29.26 -8.56
N ARG A 71 2.75 30.03 -7.64
CA ARG A 71 2.11 31.32 -7.97
C ARG A 71 3.11 32.34 -8.49
N ASN A 72 4.29 32.41 -7.88
CA ASN A 72 5.32 33.39 -8.24
C ASN A 72 6.14 32.95 -9.47
N LYS A 73 6.21 31.65 -9.75
CA LYS A 73 6.96 31.05 -10.85
C LYS A 73 6.13 29.93 -11.52
N PRO A 74 5.08 30.28 -12.29
CA PRO A 74 4.16 29.30 -12.87
C PRO A 74 4.84 28.34 -13.85
N ASN A 75 5.93 28.77 -14.48
CA ASN A 75 6.77 27.92 -15.34
C ASN A 75 7.30 26.67 -14.61
N ILE A 76 7.61 26.76 -13.32
CA ILE A 76 8.08 25.60 -12.53
C ILE A 76 6.95 24.58 -12.39
N MET A 77 5.72 25.03 -12.13
CA MET A 77 4.56 24.14 -12.05
C MET A 77 4.30 23.45 -13.40
N PHE A 78 4.35 24.19 -14.50
CA PHE A 78 4.09 23.63 -15.84
C PHE A 78 5.11 22.56 -16.24
N LEU A 79 6.39 22.76 -15.93
CA LEU A 79 7.44 21.78 -16.22
C LEU A 79 7.23 20.46 -15.48
N ARG A 80 6.54 20.49 -14.35
CA ARG A 80 6.36 19.36 -13.43
C ARG A 80 4.94 18.85 -13.35
N PHE A 81 4.02 19.42 -14.13
CA PHE A 81 2.60 19.10 -14.06
C PHE A 81 2.36 17.61 -14.26
N ASN A 82 3.02 16.99 -15.25
CA ASN A 82 2.92 15.56 -15.50
C ASN A 82 3.41 14.71 -14.32
N GLU A 83 4.51 15.10 -13.68
CA GLU A 83 5.04 14.38 -12.50
C GLU A 83 4.07 14.48 -11.32
N ILE A 84 3.52 15.67 -11.07
CA ILE A 84 2.55 15.91 -10.01
C ILE A 84 1.29 15.08 -10.26
N THR A 85 0.74 15.11 -11.47
CA THR A 85 -0.44 14.33 -11.84
C THR A 85 -0.18 12.84 -11.69
N HIS A 86 0.94 12.34 -12.20
CA HIS A 86 1.29 10.92 -12.12
C HIS A 86 1.48 10.45 -10.66
N CYS A 87 2.13 11.26 -9.82
CA CYS A 87 2.27 10.97 -8.39
C CYS A 87 0.92 10.90 -7.66
N LEU A 88 0.02 11.85 -7.94
CA LEU A 88 -1.32 11.86 -7.33
C LEU A 88 -2.19 10.69 -7.83
N GLU A 89 -2.07 10.31 -9.10
CA GLU A 89 -2.74 9.14 -9.67
C GLU A 89 -2.23 7.85 -9.01
N GLU A 90 -0.92 7.69 -8.84
CA GLU A 90 -0.33 6.54 -8.16
C GLU A 90 -0.77 6.49 -6.68
N PHE A 91 -0.75 7.62 -5.97
CA PHE A 91 -1.25 7.72 -4.60
C PHE A 91 -2.72 7.28 -4.50
N TYR A 92 -3.57 7.77 -5.41
CA TYR A 92 -4.98 7.41 -5.45
C TYR A 92 -5.17 5.92 -5.75
N GLN A 93 -4.47 5.36 -6.73
CA GLN A 93 -4.55 3.93 -7.02
C GLN A 93 -4.13 3.10 -5.81
N LYS A 94 -3.06 3.50 -5.13
CA LYS A 94 -2.53 2.79 -3.99
C LYS A 94 -3.55 2.64 -2.86
N ILE A 95 -4.21 3.72 -2.46
CA ILE A 95 -5.24 3.67 -1.41
C ILE A 95 -6.52 2.93 -1.83
N THR A 96 -6.84 2.89 -3.14
CA THR A 96 -8.07 2.26 -3.64
C THR A 96 -7.90 0.80 -4.05
N ASN A 97 -6.67 0.35 -4.30
CA ASN A 97 -6.40 -1.01 -4.75
C ASN A 97 -6.35 -1.99 -3.56
N PRO A 98 -6.80 -3.24 -3.75
CA PRO A 98 -6.74 -4.26 -2.71
C PRO A 98 -5.31 -4.77 -2.49
N PHE A 99 -5.07 -5.43 -1.35
CA PHE A 99 -3.72 -5.97 -1.03
C PHE A 99 -3.21 -7.01 -2.04
N ASP A 100 -4.12 -7.64 -2.76
CA ASP A 100 -3.86 -8.71 -3.73
C ASP A 100 -2.74 -8.37 -4.72
N GLU A 101 -2.64 -7.10 -5.13
CA GLU A 101 -1.63 -6.62 -6.09
C GLU A 101 -0.20 -6.78 -5.55
N HIS A 102 -0.03 -6.75 -4.23
CA HIS A 102 1.26 -6.79 -3.55
C HIS A 102 1.69 -8.20 -3.14
N VAL A 103 0.75 -9.15 -3.05
CA VAL A 103 1.02 -10.54 -2.62
C VAL A 103 2.12 -11.19 -3.45
N LYS A 104 2.11 -10.96 -4.77
CA LYS A 104 3.08 -11.52 -5.73
C LYS A 104 4.54 -11.14 -5.44
N HIS A 105 4.75 -10.05 -4.70
CA HIS A 105 6.08 -9.55 -4.39
C HIS A 105 6.68 -10.18 -3.12
N THR A 106 5.87 -10.82 -2.28
CA THR A 106 6.30 -11.43 -1.01
C THR A 106 7.08 -12.73 -1.23
N GLU A 107 8.06 -13.01 -0.38
CA GLU A 107 8.85 -14.24 -0.43
C GLU A 107 8.02 -15.48 -0.11
N LEU A 108 7.01 -15.35 0.77
CA LEU A 108 6.10 -16.46 1.09
C LEU A 108 5.30 -16.88 -0.16
N PHE A 109 4.78 -15.93 -0.93
CA PHE A 109 4.07 -16.23 -2.18
C PHE A 109 5.02 -16.79 -3.25
N LYS A 110 6.22 -16.20 -3.42
CA LYS A 110 7.22 -16.74 -4.36
C LYS A 110 7.60 -18.18 -4.04
N THR A 111 7.73 -18.52 -2.75
CA THR A 111 8.03 -19.88 -2.28
C THR A 111 6.87 -20.83 -2.55
N PHE A 112 5.64 -20.38 -2.28
CA PHE A 112 4.43 -21.11 -2.66
C PHE A 112 4.41 -21.41 -4.15
N MET A 113 4.64 -20.41 -5.02
CA MET A 113 4.61 -20.61 -6.48
C MET A 113 5.68 -21.60 -6.98
N LYS A 114 6.84 -21.68 -6.32
CA LYS A 114 7.90 -22.66 -6.66
C LYS A 114 7.53 -24.10 -6.31
N THR A 115 6.71 -24.29 -5.28
CA THR A 115 6.37 -25.62 -4.74
C THR A 115 4.96 -26.07 -5.12
N TYR A 116 4.10 -25.15 -5.54
CA TYR A 116 2.72 -25.40 -5.90
C TYR A 116 2.61 -26.29 -7.13
N LYS A 117 1.90 -27.41 -6.98
CA LYS A 117 1.55 -28.31 -8.07
C LYS A 117 0.11 -28.06 -8.48
N LYS A 118 -0.05 -27.50 -9.69
CA LYS A 118 -1.37 -27.31 -10.31
C LYS A 118 -2.14 -28.64 -10.38
N PRO A 119 -3.43 -28.67 -10.02
CA PRO A 119 -4.25 -29.87 -10.13
C PRO A 119 -4.30 -30.41 -11.57
N PRO A 120 -4.13 -31.73 -11.78
CA PRO A 120 -4.23 -32.31 -13.11
C PRO A 120 -5.64 -32.07 -13.67
N LYS A 121 -5.72 -31.57 -14.92
CA LYS A 121 -6.95 -31.19 -15.65
C LYS A 121 -7.59 -29.85 -15.31
N SER A 122 -6.95 -28.99 -14.51
CA SER A 122 -7.41 -27.61 -14.35
C SER A 122 -7.04 -26.77 -15.59
N ASN A 123 -8.01 -26.09 -16.21
CA ASN A 123 -7.75 -25.12 -17.28
C ASN A 123 -7.41 -23.72 -16.75
N TYR A 124 -7.82 -23.42 -15.51
CA TYR A 124 -7.63 -22.13 -14.85
C TYR A 124 -7.33 -22.32 -13.35
N VAL A 125 -6.36 -21.57 -12.83
CA VAL A 125 -6.01 -21.55 -11.41
C VAL A 125 -6.04 -20.11 -10.92
N ASP A 126 -6.85 -19.86 -9.90
CA ASP A 126 -6.74 -18.65 -9.09
C ASP A 126 -5.59 -18.85 -8.08
N TYR A 127 -4.42 -18.33 -8.43
CA TYR A 127 -3.20 -18.49 -7.64
C TYR A 127 -3.28 -17.78 -6.28
N LEU A 128 -4.00 -16.67 -6.20
CA LEU A 128 -4.18 -15.95 -4.95
C LEU A 128 -5.06 -16.78 -4.01
N LYS A 129 -6.20 -17.28 -4.49
CA LYS A 129 -7.04 -18.15 -3.68
C LYS A 129 -6.29 -19.41 -3.25
N ALA A 130 -5.59 -20.07 -4.18
CA ALA A 130 -4.81 -21.26 -3.85
C ALA A 130 -3.70 -20.98 -2.82
N PHE A 131 -3.10 -19.79 -2.85
CA PHE A 131 -2.14 -19.34 -1.86
C PHE A 131 -2.79 -19.13 -0.50
N LEU A 132 -3.91 -18.40 -0.44
CA LEU A 132 -4.66 -18.17 0.81
C LEU A 132 -5.13 -19.50 1.43
N ASP A 133 -5.64 -20.42 0.60
CA ASP A 133 -6.06 -21.77 1.03
C ASP A 133 -4.89 -22.62 1.53
N SER A 134 -3.64 -22.26 1.22
CA SER A 134 -2.45 -22.96 1.69
C SER A 134 -2.03 -22.59 3.11
N PHE A 135 -2.58 -21.50 3.67
CA PHE A 135 -2.35 -21.11 5.06
C PHE A 135 -2.92 -22.19 5.98
N ASN A 136 -2.02 -22.89 6.66
CA ASN A 136 -2.36 -23.97 7.57
C ASN A 136 -1.61 -23.78 8.89
N PRO A 137 -2.05 -24.44 9.98
CA PRO A 137 -1.44 -24.30 11.30
C PRO A 137 0.05 -24.69 11.38
N ASN A 138 0.59 -25.39 10.38
CA ASN A 138 2.00 -25.83 10.36
C ASN A 138 2.94 -24.84 9.67
N ILE A 139 2.43 -23.75 9.07
CA ILE A 139 3.31 -22.68 8.59
C ILE A 139 3.97 -22.04 9.81
N GLU A 140 5.31 -21.96 9.78
CA GLU A 140 6.07 -21.29 10.83
C GLU A 140 5.55 -19.86 11.01
N ARG A 141 5.24 -19.52 12.26
CA ARG A 141 4.68 -18.23 12.66
C ARG A 141 5.47 -17.04 12.12
N GLU A 142 6.79 -17.13 12.21
CA GLU A 142 7.71 -16.11 11.70
C GLU A 142 7.52 -15.83 10.21
N LYS A 143 7.18 -16.85 9.40
CA LYS A 143 6.93 -16.68 7.96
C LYS A 143 5.63 -15.91 7.69
N ILE A 144 4.60 -16.10 8.51
CA ILE A 144 3.34 -15.37 8.39
C ILE A 144 3.52 -13.91 8.81
N LEU A 145 4.22 -13.67 9.93
CA LEU A 145 4.51 -12.31 10.39
C LEU A 145 5.37 -11.55 9.37
N PHE A 146 6.42 -12.19 8.87
CA PHE A 146 7.28 -11.63 7.83
C PHE A 146 6.50 -11.31 6.54
N PHE A 147 5.55 -12.17 6.15
CA PHE A 147 4.68 -11.93 5.01
C PHE A 147 3.87 -10.63 5.16
N PHE A 148 3.31 -10.35 6.33
CA PHE A 148 2.62 -9.08 6.58
C PHE A 148 3.56 -7.88 6.52
N ASP A 149 4.77 -8.00 7.08
CA ASP A 149 5.78 -6.94 7.02
C ASP A 149 6.22 -6.62 5.59
N GLU A 150 6.41 -7.65 4.75
CA GLU A 150 6.65 -7.48 3.32
C GLU A 150 5.49 -6.81 2.62
N LEU A 151 4.25 -7.24 2.87
CA LEU A 151 3.05 -6.62 2.29
C LEU A 151 2.99 -5.13 2.64
N TYR A 152 3.19 -4.77 3.91
CA TYR A 152 3.15 -3.38 4.37
C TYR A 152 4.28 -2.57 3.76
N TYR A 153 5.46 -3.16 3.61
CA TYR A 153 6.58 -2.53 2.91
C TYR A 153 6.23 -2.23 1.45
N TYR A 154 5.81 -3.24 0.67
CA TYR A 154 5.48 -3.06 -0.75
C TYR A 154 4.30 -2.12 -0.97
N TYR A 155 3.30 -2.17 -0.08
CA TYR A 155 2.20 -1.22 -0.09
C TYR A 155 2.71 0.20 0.16
N SER A 156 3.56 0.41 1.15
CA SER A 156 3.92 1.77 1.56
C SER A 156 4.90 2.48 0.61
N VAL A 157 5.74 1.76 -0.15
CA VAL A 157 6.78 2.35 -1.01
C VAL A 157 6.18 3.20 -2.15
N ASN A 158 6.73 4.39 -2.38
CA ASN A 158 6.43 5.19 -3.57
C ASN A 158 7.29 4.69 -4.75
N HIS A 159 6.64 4.31 -5.87
CA HIS A 159 7.34 3.77 -7.05
C HIS A 159 7.77 4.84 -8.05
N THR A 160 7.25 6.06 -7.95
CA THR A 160 7.67 7.21 -8.76
C THR A 160 8.95 7.89 -8.25
N TYR A 161 9.47 7.50 -7.08
CA TYR A 161 10.70 8.03 -6.44
C TYR A 161 10.70 9.55 -6.17
N ILE A 162 9.59 10.23 -6.43
CA ILE A 162 9.43 11.68 -6.28
C ILE A 162 8.14 11.91 -5.50
N ALA A 163 8.24 12.66 -4.41
CA ALA A 163 7.06 13.10 -3.67
C ALA A 163 6.22 14.08 -4.51
N CYS A 164 4.91 13.99 -4.38
CA CYS A 164 3.96 14.91 -4.96
C CYS A 164 4.30 16.31 -4.49
N PHE A 165 4.39 17.25 -5.43
CA PHE A 165 4.76 18.63 -5.18
C PHE A 165 6.17 18.87 -4.62
N TYR A 166 7.07 17.88 -4.67
CA TYR A 166 8.50 18.09 -4.38
C TYR A 166 8.99 19.38 -5.08
N LEU A 167 9.90 20.13 -4.48
CA LEU A 167 10.58 21.26 -5.13
C LEU A 167 12.08 21.01 -4.97
N PHE A 168 12.83 21.11 -6.08
CA PHE A 168 14.30 20.98 -6.06
C PHE A 168 14.95 22.07 -5.22
#